data_AF-A0AAP6BLV4-F1
#
_entry.id   AF-A0AAP6BLV4-F1
#
_cell.length_a   1.000
_cell.length_b   1.000
_cell.length_c   1.000
_cell.angle_alpha   90.00
_cell.angle_beta   90.00
_cell.angle_gamma   90.00
#
_symmetry.space_group_name_H-M   'P 1'
#
loop_
_entity.id
_entity.type
_entity.pdbx_description
1 polymer ?
#
loop_
_entity_poly.entity_id
_entity_poly.type
_entity_poly.pdbx_seq_one_letter_code
_entity_poly.pdbx_strand_id
1 'polypeptide(L)'
;MPSGTLACPEDSQAKRLSAQVRELVAGAYRLRVSLAHPAHTWPHPYCLVLGADGRSIPAHHHLTRTLARWVIRTFPDTDWMTAHELDLTTGALTARCGKGC
;
A
#
# COMPACT_ATOMS: atom_id res chain seq x y z
N MET A 1 -23.66 -1.66 -27.05
CA MET A 1 -22.22 -1.30 -27.00
C MET A 1 -22.03 -0.25 -25.92
N PRO A 2 -21.46 -0.53 -24.74
CA PRO A 2 -21.08 0.56 -23.84
C PRO A 2 -19.69 1.07 -24.21
N SER A 3 -19.58 2.39 -24.37
CA SER A 3 -18.35 3.12 -24.67
C SER A 3 -17.30 2.91 -23.59
N GLY A 4 -16.13 2.38 -24.00
CA GLY A 4 -14.93 2.34 -23.20
C GLY A 4 -14.37 3.75 -22.99
N THR A 5 -14.78 4.39 -21.89
CA THR A 5 -13.98 5.48 -21.33
C THR A 5 -12.71 4.84 -20.80
N LEU A 6 -11.58 5.06 -21.46
CA LEU A 6 -10.24 4.77 -20.93
C LEU A 6 -9.92 5.75 -19.81
N ALA A 7 -10.72 5.74 -18.74
CA ALA A 7 -10.22 6.18 -17.44
C ALA A 7 -9.32 5.03 -17.00
N CYS A 8 -8.00 5.20 -17.00
CA CYS A 8 -7.08 4.22 -16.44
C CYS A 8 -7.61 3.84 -15.04
N PRO A 9 -8.27 2.68 -14.88
CA PRO A 9 -9.12 2.45 -13.71
C PRO A 9 -8.26 2.30 -12.45
N GLU A 10 -6.99 1.93 -12.64
CA GLU A 10 -5.98 1.73 -11.60
C GLU A 10 -5.59 3.03 -10.90
N ASP A 11 -5.39 4.13 -11.63
CA ASP A 11 -5.05 5.43 -11.04
C ASP A 11 -6.22 5.99 -10.19
N SER A 12 -7.45 5.75 -10.64
CA SER A 12 -8.66 6.14 -9.90
C SER A 12 -8.86 5.30 -8.64
N GLN A 13 -8.57 4.00 -8.70
CA GLN A 13 -8.68 3.09 -7.55
C GLN A 13 -7.60 3.37 -6.51
N ALA A 14 -6.35 3.59 -6.93
CA ALA A 14 -5.24 3.92 -6.04
C ALA A 14 -5.46 5.24 -5.29
N LYS A 15 -5.96 6.26 -5.99
CA LYS A 15 -6.33 7.55 -5.37
C LYS A 15 -7.47 7.40 -4.38
N ARG A 16 -8.51 6.63 -4.72
CA ARG A 16 -9.62 6.35 -3.81
C ARG A 16 -9.16 5.60 -2.56
N LEU A 17 -8.35 4.56 -2.73
CA LEU A 17 -7.73 3.83 -1.62
C LEU A 17 -6.96 4.81 -0.73
N SER A 18 -6.11 5.66 -1.34
CA SER A 18 -5.29 6.61 -0.62
C SER A 18 -6.12 7.59 0.23
N ALA A 19 -7.23 8.11 -0.31
CA ALA A 19 -8.16 8.95 0.43
C ALA A 19 -8.79 8.21 1.63
N GLN A 20 -9.30 7.00 1.42
CA GLN A 20 -9.90 6.19 2.48
C GLN A 20 -8.92 5.87 3.62
N VAL A 21 -7.65 5.60 3.28
CA VAL A 21 -6.63 5.35 4.30
C VAL A 21 -6.35 6.60 5.14
N ARG A 22 -6.30 7.77 4.51
CA ARG A 22 -6.06 9.04 5.21
C ARG A 22 -7.23 9.43 6.14
N GLU A 23 -8.45 9.04 5.79
CA GLU A 23 -9.62 9.17 6.67
C GLU A 23 -9.56 8.21 7.86
N LEU A 24 -9.11 6.97 7.65
CA LEU A 24 -9.02 5.96 8.69
C LEU A 24 -7.84 6.17 9.67
N VAL A 25 -6.70 6.64 9.16
CA VAL A 25 -5.49 6.83 9.95
C VAL A 25 -5.02 8.27 9.78
N ALA A 26 -5.39 9.11 10.75
CA ALA A 26 -4.96 10.49 10.81
C ALA A 26 -3.42 10.58 10.79
N GLY A 27 -2.88 11.40 9.90
CA GLY A 27 -1.44 11.59 9.74
C GLY A 27 -0.74 10.54 8.87
N ALA A 28 -1.45 9.53 8.35
CA ALA A 28 -0.87 8.60 7.39
C ALA A 28 -0.47 9.32 6.10
N TYR A 29 0.79 9.14 5.71
CA TYR A 29 1.38 9.75 4.52
C TYR A 29 1.83 8.69 3.51
N ARG A 30 2.40 7.59 3.99
CA ARG A 30 2.87 6.47 3.16
C ARG A 30 2.48 5.14 3.78
N LEU A 31 2.24 4.14 2.94
CA LEU A 31 2.11 2.75 3.36
C LEU A 31 3.26 1.95 2.78
N ARG A 32 3.98 1.20 3.61
CA ARG A 32 4.93 0.20 3.13
C ARG A 32 4.29 -1.18 3.22
N VAL A 33 4.17 -1.87 2.10
CA VAL A 33 3.48 -3.17 2.00
C VAL A 33 4.43 -4.24 1.45
N SER A 34 4.38 -5.43 2.03
CA SER A 34 5.05 -6.63 1.53
C SER A 34 4.30 -7.90 1.92
N LEU A 35 4.51 -8.97 1.16
CA LEU A 35 4.17 -10.35 1.55
C LEU A 35 5.38 -11.06 2.18
N ALA A 36 6.60 -10.63 1.87
CA ALA A 36 7.80 -11.11 2.54
C ALA A 36 7.96 -10.39 3.88
N HIS A 37 7.82 -11.14 4.98
CA HIS A 37 8.26 -10.69 6.29
C HIS A 37 9.41 -11.59 6.73
N PRO A 38 10.60 -11.05 7.08
CA PRO A 38 11.78 -11.87 7.39
C PRO A 38 11.59 -12.78 8.61
N ALA A 39 10.63 -12.48 9.48
CA ALA A 39 10.31 -13.30 10.65
C ALA A 39 9.21 -14.36 10.41
N HIS A 40 8.60 -14.42 9.21
CA HIS A 40 7.54 -15.39 8.92
C HIS A 40 7.80 -16.12 7.59
N THR A 41 7.86 -17.46 7.66
CA THR A 41 8.16 -18.36 6.52
C THR A 41 7.05 -18.39 5.46
N TRP A 42 5.84 -17.93 5.80
CA TRP A 42 4.70 -17.88 4.89
C TRP A 42 4.43 -16.45 4.44
N PRO A 43 4.06 -16.22 3.16
CA PRO A 43 3.71 -14.90 2.69
C PRO A 43 2.52 -14.37 3.50
N HIS A 44 2.79 -13.37 4.33
CA HIS A 44 1.79 -12.74 5.18
C HIS A 44 1.68 -11.27 4.81
N PRO A 45 0.47 -10.77 4.54
CA PRO A 45 0.28 -9.36 4.20
C PRO A 45 0.69 -8.49 5.37
N TYR A 46 1.85 -7.85 5.20
CA TYR A 46 2.45 -6.93 6.13
C TYR A 46 2.28 -5.51 5.62
N CYS A 47 1.91 -4.60 6.52
CA CYS A 47 1.83 -3.18 6.22
C CYS A 47 2.37 -2.37 7.40
N LEU A 48 3.19 -1.39 7.07
CA LEU A 48 3.68 -0.37 7.99
C LEU A 48 3.09 0.97 7.55
N VAL A 49 2.43 1.66 8.47
CA VAL A 49 1.90 3.01 8.23
C VAL A 49 2.95 4.03 8.60
N LEU A 50 3.29 4.93 7.68
CA LEU A 50 4.30 5.95 7.85
C LEU A 50 3.67 7.34 7.81
N GLY A 51 4.10 8.21 8.73
CA GLY A 51 3.80 9.63 8.72
C GLY A 51 4.65 10.40 7.71
N ALA A 52 4.39 11.70 7.59
CA ALA A 52 5.13 12.59 6.68
C ALA A 52 6.62 12.70 7.04
N ASP A 53 6.96 12.53 8.32
CA ASP A 53 8.32 12.48 8.87
C ASP A 53 9.02 11.13 8.62
N GLY A 54 8.36 10.18 7.96
CA GLY A 54 8.86 8.83 7.71
C GLY A 54 8.87 7.93 8.95
N ARG A 55 8.28 8.37 10.08
CA ARG A 55 8.16 7.54 11.28
C ARG A 55 6.94 6.64 11.19
N SER A 56 7.06 5.46 11.80
CA SER A 56 5.93 4.54 11.89
C SER A 56 4.85 5.12 12.79
N ILE A 57 3.63 5.18 12.28
CA ILE A 57 2.44 5.45 13.08
C ILE A 57 1.94 4.10 13.62
N PRO A 58 1.83 3.94 14.96
CA PRO A 58 1.29 2.71 15.52
C PRO A 58 -0.16 2.55 15.08
N ALA A 59 -0.45 1.43 14.42
CA ALA A 59 -1.78 1.05 13.97
C ALA A 59 -2.11 -0.34 14.48
N HIS A 60 -3.40 -0.59 14.73
CA HIS A 60 -3.85 -1.90 15.20
C HIS A 60 -3.52 -2.99 14.18
N HIS A 61 -3.09 -4.17 14.63
CA HIS A 61 -2.63 -5.24 13.75
C HIS A 61 -3.69 -5.71 12.73
N HIS A 62 -4.98 -5.68 13.08
CA HIS A 62 -6.07 -5.95 12.13
C HIS A 62 -6.19 -4.88 11.05
N LEU A 63 -5.96 -3.61 11.41
CA LEU A 63 -6.02 -2.49 10.47
C LEU A 63 -4.87 -2.58 9.48
N THR A 64 -3.63 -2.77 9.95
CA THR A 64 -2.47 -2.92 9.05
C THR A 64 -2.65 -4.09 8.09
N ARG A 65 -3.15 -5.23 8.55
CA ARG A 65 -3.45 -6.39 7.70
C ARG A 65 -4.57 -6.12 6.69
N THR A 66 -5.57 -5.32 7.07
CA THR A 66 -6.66 -4.90 6.17
C THR A 66 -6.13 -3.96 5.08
N LEU A 67 -5.34 -2.96 5.48
CA LEU A 67 -4.67 -2.03 4.56
C LEU A 67 -3.75 -2.77 3.58
N ALA A 68 -2.93 -3.71 4.05
CA ALA A 68 -2.09 -4.55 3.20
C ALA A 68 -2.92 -5.26 2.12
N ARG A 69 -4.05 -5.88 2.51
CA ARG A 69 -4.94 -6.59 1.57
C ARG A 69 -5.59 -5.64 0.57
N TRP A 70 -5.98 -4.44 0.98
CA TRP A 70 -6.56 -3.45 0.08
C TRP A 70 -5.55 -2.99 -0.96
N VAL A 71 -4.30 -2.74 -0.54
CA VAL A 71 -3.20 -2.37 -1.44
C VAL A 71 -2.88 -3.51 -2.42
N ILE A 72 -2.69 -4.75 -1.92
CA ILE A 72 -2.40 -5.92 -2.77
C ILE A 72 -3.51 -6.16 -3.81
N ARG A 73 -4.78 -5.98 -3.43
CA ARG A 73 -5.91 -6.12 -4.36
C ARG A 73 -6.02 -4.97 -5.37
N THR A 74 -5.44 -3.82 -5.06
CA THR A 74 -5.46 -2.65 -5.96
C THR A 74 -4.35 -2.72 -7.00
N PHE A 75 -3.24 -3.40 -6.70
CA PHE A 75 -2.17 -3.65 -7.67
C PHE A 75 -1.87 -5.16 -7.76
N PRO A 76 -2.72 -5.92 -8.46
CA PRO A 76 -2.59 -7.38 -8.53
C PRO A 76 -1.32 -7.85 -9.25
N ASP A 77 -0.79 -7.07 -10.19
CA ASP A 77 0.39 -7.41 -11.00
C ASP A 77 1.73 -7.05 -10.34
N THR A 78 1.72 -6.56 -9.10
CA THR A 78 2.94 -6.18 -8.35
C THR A 78 3.58 -7.40 -7.68
N ASP A 79 4.92 -7.51 -7.76
CA ASP A 79 5.67 -8.49 -6.98
C ASP A 79 5.77 -8.09 -5.51
N TRP A 80 4.81 -8.54 -4.71
CA TRP A 80 4.77 -8.27 -3.27
C TRP A 80 5.84 -9.02 -2.45
N MET A 81 6.70 -9.84 -3.06
CA MET A 81 7.87 -10.38 -2.38
C MET A 81 8.88 -9.28 -2.06
N THR A 82 8.89 -8.21 -2.86
CA THR A 82 9.62 -6.98 -2.56
C THR A 82 8.72 -6.00 -1.81
N ALA A 83 9.30 -5.25 -0.86
CA ALA A 83 8.55 -4.21 -0.19
C ALA A 83 8.27 -3.05 -1.15
N HIS A 84 7.04 -2.55 -1.14
CA HIS A 84 6.63 -1.41 -1.94
C HIS A 84 6.09 -0.30 -1.05
N GLU A 85 6.27 0.94 -1.47
CA GLU A 85 5.71 2.13 -0.84
C GLU A 85 4.59 2.71 -1.69
N LEU A 86 3.40 2.81 -1.11
CA LEU A 86 2.29 3.58 -1.65
C LEU A 86 2.33 4.98 -1.02
N ASP A 87 2.47 6.00 -1.87
CA ASP A 87 2.31 7.39 -1.49
C ASP A 87 0.82 7.76 -1.44
N LEU A 88 0.32 8.16 -0.28
CA LEU A 88 -1.11 8.44 -0.07
C LEU A 88 -1.54 9.83 -0.57
N THR A 89 -0.59 10.66 -1.02
CA THR A 89 -0.89 11.98 -1.61
C THR A 89 -1.11 11.88 -3.10
N THR A 90 -0.36 11.01 -3.77
CA THR A 90 -0.37 10.83 -5.22
C THR A 90 -1.07 9.55 -5.67
N GLY A 91 -1.13 8.53 -4.80
CA GLY A 91 -1.55 7.17 -5.15
C GLY A 91 -0.47 6.36 -5.88
N ALA A 92 0.75 6.90 -5.99
CA ALA A 92 1.84 6.23 -6.68
C ALA A 92 2.43 5.09 -5.85
N LEU A 93 2.63 3.93 -6.48
CA LEU A 93 3.32 2.79 -5.89
C LEU A 93 4.78 2.75 -6.39
N THR A 94 5.73 2.64 -5.47
CA THR A 94 7.16 2.56 -5.77
C THR A 94 7.77 1.32 -5.14
N ALA A 95 8.58 0.59 -5.90
CA ALA A 95 9.34 -0.53 -5.35
C ALA A 95 10.42 0.02 -4.42
N ARG A 96 10.50 -0.50 -3.19
CA ARG A 96 11.62 -0.24 -2.30
C ARG A 96 12.65 -1.34 -2.59
N CYS A 97 13.76 -1.02 -3.26
CA CYS A 97 14.89 -1.96 -3.26
C CYS A 97 15.26 -2.22 -1.79
N GLY A 98 15.25 -3.50 -1.39
CA GLY A 98 15.76 -3.88 -0.08
C GLY A 98 17.22 -3.44 0.04
N LYS A 99 17.67 -2.99 1.21
CA LYS A 99 19.10 -2.73 1.47
C LYS A 99 19.91 -3.92 0.93
N GLY A 100 20.70 -3.70 -0.12
CA GLY A 100 21.27 -4.78 -0.93
C GLY A 100 21.32 -4.49 -2.43
N CYS A 101 20.71 -3.39 -2.89
CA CYS A 101 21.34 -2.49 -3.85
C CYS A 101 22.15 -1.45 -3.05
#